data_AF-A0A920TUW5-F1
#
_entry.id   AF-A0A920TUW5-F1
#
_cell.length_a   1.000
_cell.length_b   1.000
_cell.length_c   1.000
_cell.angle_alpha   90.00
_cell.angle_beta   90.00
_cell.angle_gamma   90.00
#
_symmetry.space_group_name_H-M   'P 1'
#
loop_
_entity.id
_entity.type
_entity.pdbx_description
1 polymer ?
#
loop_
_entity_poly.entity_id
_entity_poly.type
_entity_poly.pdbx_seq_one_letter_code
_entity_poly.pdbx_strand_id
1 'polypeptide(L)' 'MAEKGYGRDNPYCSGIVMLDEGPRISARILNVDTLNPQGIKIGMKMQLQLEDLSEGTPVLAFSPE' A
#
# COMPACT_ATOMS: atom_id res chain seq x y z
N MET A 1 9.07 9.81 -3.35
CA MET A 1 9.51 8.52 -2.74
C MET A 1 10.75 8.70 -1.90
N ALA A 2 11.87 9.15 -2.46
CA ALA A 2 13.07 9.48 -1.68
C ALA A 2 12.82 10.56 -0.62
N GLU A 3 12.03 11.60 -0.96
CA GLU A 3 11.66 12.67 -0.03
C GLU A 3 10.80 12.21 1.16
N LYS A 4 10.03 11.12 1.00
CA LYS A 4 9.28 10.50 2.11
C LYS A 4 10.17 9.64 3.03
N GLY A 5 11.47 9.58 2.76
CA GLY A 5 12.44 8.83 3.57
C GLY A 5 12.36 7.32 3.39
N TYR A 6 11.75 6.83 2.31
CA TYR A 6 11.69 5.39 2.04
C TYR A 6 13.04 4.84 1.61
N GLY A 7 13.41 3.71 2.18
CA GLY A 7 14.70 3.07 1.93
C GLY A 7 14.85 1.76 2.69
N ARG A 8 16.08 1.28 2.81
CA ARG A 8 16.38 0.01 3.49
C ARG A 8 15.89 -0.02 4.94
N ASP A 9 16.03 1.09 5.64
CA ASP A 9 15.70 1.20 7.08
C ASP A 9 14.26 1.71 7.32
N ASN A 10 13.56 2.11 6.25
CA ASN A 10 12.16 2.51 6.27
C ASN A 10 11.47 1.99 4.99
N PRO A 11 11.20 0.68 4.91
CA PRO A 11 10.62 0.08 3.72
C PRO A 11 9.13 0.45 3.57
N TYR A 12 8.67 0.58 2.33
CA TYR A 12 7.25 0.66 2.00
C TYR A 12 6.79 -0.65 1.35
N CYS A 13 5.48 -0.89 1.36
CA CYS A 13 4.87 -1.99 0.65
C CYS A 13 4.08 -1.48 -0.57
N SER A 14 4.23 -2.17 -1.69
CA SER A 14 3.42 -2.00 -2.90
C SER A 14 2.93 -3.36 -3.35
N GLY A 15 1.71 -3.43 -3.87
CA GLY A 15 1.10 -4.67 -4.33
C GLY A 15 0.07 -4.46 -5.41
N ILE A 16 -0.39 -5.58 -5.98
CA ILE A 16 -1.52 -5.61 -6.91
C ILE A 16 -2.74 -6.07 -6.11
N VAL A 17 -3.72 -5.19 -5.96
CA VAL A 17 -4.98 -5.48 -5.29
C VAL A 17 -6.01 -5.87 -6.34
N MET A 18 -6.63 -7.04 -6.17
CA MET A 18 -7.79 -7.45 -6.96
C MET A 18 -9.03 -6.88 -6.30
N LEU A 19 -9.82 -6.12 -7.05
CA LEU A 19 -11.11 -5.63 -6.60
C LEU A 19 -12.17 -6.72 -6.78
N ASP A 20 -13.24 -6.66 -5.97
CA ASP A 20 -14.35 -7.62 -6.02
C ASP A 20 -15.06 -7.61 -7.39
N GLU A 21 -15.03 -6.48 -8.10
CA GLU A 21 -15.59 -6.33 -9.45
C GLU A 21 -14.71 -6.98 -10.54
N GLY A 22 -13.49 -7.42 -10.20
CA GLY A 22 -12.55 -8.10 -11.10
C GLY A 22 -11.30 -7.33 -11.57
N PRO A 23 -11.29 -5.99 -11.70
CA PRO A 23 -10.08 -5.23 -12.02
C PRO A 23 -8.95 -5.39 -11.01
N ARG A 24 -7.73 -5.06 -11.43
CA ARG A 24 -6.54 -5.11 -10.58
C ARG A 24 -5.82 -3.78 -10.59
N ILE A 25 -5.46 -3.29 -9.42
CA ILE A 25 -4.82 -1.99 -9.24
C ILE A 25 -3.44 -2.19 -8.60
N SER A 26 -2.41 -1.61 -9.20
CA SER A 26 -1.10 -1.47 -8.58
C SER A 26 -1.11 -0.25 -7.66
N ALA A 27 -0.95 -0.46 -6.36
CA ALA A 27 -1.02 0.60 -5.37
C ALA A 27 -0.13 0.31 -4.16
N ARG A 28 0.03 1.31 -3.30
CA ARG A 28 0.69 1.13 -2.00
C ARG A 28 -0.21 0.39 -1.03
N ILE A 29 0.42 -0.43 -0.19
CA ILE A 29 -0.23 -1.08 0.94
C ILE A 29 0.24 -0.38 2.22
N LEU A 30 -0.70 0.26 2.91
CA LEU A 30 -0.53 1.02 4.13
C LEU A 30 -0.84 0.15 5.35
N ASN A 31 -0.38 0.60 6.52
CA ASN A 31 -0.65 -0.05 7.80
C ASN A 31 -0.27 -1.55 7.86
N VAL A 32 0.78 -1.92 7.14
CA VAL A 32 1.42 -3.25 7.21
C VAL A 32 2.80 -3.14 7.84
N ASP A 33 3.21 -4.18 8.55
CA ASP A 33 4.56 -4.27 9.10
C ASP A 33 5.57 -4.60 7.98
N THR A 34 6.18 -3.54 7.43
CA THR A 34 7.15 -3.66 6.34
C THR A 34 8.53 -4.14 6.81
N LEU A 35 8.81 -4.10 8.12
CA LEU A 35 10.02 -4.66 8.71
C LEU A 35 9.91 -6.18 8.91
N ASN A 36 8.69 -6.70 8.99
CA ASN A 36 8.39 -8.14 8.98
C ASN A 36 7.55 -8.56 7.76
N PRO A 37 8.12 -8.55 6.54
CA PRO A 37 7.37 -8.81 5.30
C PRO A 37 6.78 -10.22 5.24
N GLN A 38 7.27 -11.17 6.04
CA GLN A 38 6.67 -12.51 6.09
C GLN A 38 5.24 -12.51 6.65
N GLY A 39 4.84 -11.48 7.39
CA GLY A 39 3.46 -11.30 7.87
C GLY A 39 2.49 -10.83 6.78
N ILE A 40 3.00 -10.25 5.68
CA ILE A 40 2.19 -9.73 4.57
C ILE A 40 1.90 -10.89 3.61
N LYS A 41 0.65 -11.35 3.56
CA LYS A 41 0.24 -12.53 2.78
C LYS A 41 -0.63 -12.17 1.58
N ILE A 42 -0.49 -12.93 0.50
CA ILE A 42 -1.41 -12.85 -0.64
C ILE A 42 -2.78 -13.35 -0.21
N GLY A 43 -3.84 -12.69 -0.68
CA GLY A 43 -5.23 -13.05 -0.37
C GLY A 43 -5.79 -12.40 0.90
N MET A 44 -5.01 -11.56 1.59
CA MET A 44 -5.53 -10.71 2.64
C MET A 44 -6.59 -9.76 2.07
N LYS A 45 -7.68 -9.56 2.80
CA LYS A 45 -8.70 -8.57 2.44
C LYS A 45 -8.15 -7.17 2.62
N MET A 46 -8.47 -6.30 1.68
CA MET A 46 -7.96 -4.93 1.60
C MET A 46 -9.12 -3.96 1.50
N GLN A 47 -8.95 -2.79 2.10
CA GLN A 47 -9.85 -1.64 1.96
C GLN A 47 -9.15 -0.48 1.28
N LEU A 48 -9.92 0.26 0.49
CA LEU A 48 -9.48 1.49 -0.16
C LEU A 48 -9.06 2.53 0.89
N GLN A 49 -7.89 3.12 0.69
CA GLN A 49 -7.45 4.33 1.37
C GLN A 49 -7.05 5.42 0.37
N LEU A 50 -7.14 6.66 0.84
CA LEU A 50 -6.56 7.81 0.15
C LEU A 50 -5.34 8.27 0.93
N GLU A 51 -4.23 8.46 0.23
CA GLU A 51 -3.01 8.99 0.79
C GLU A 51 -2.65 10.30 0.10
N ASP A 52 -2.28 11.31 0.87
CA ASP A 52 -1.68 12.52 0.33
C ASP A 52 -0.20 12.25 0.00
N LEU A 53 0.08 11.97 -1.27
CA LEU A 53 1.44 11.78 -1.76
C LEU A 53 2.13 13.12 -2.07
N SER A 54 1.35 14.10 -2.51
CA SER A 54 1.74 15.49 -2.76
C SER A 54 0.57 16.42 -2.41
N GLU A 55 0.85 17.68 -2.07
CA GLU A 55 -0.19 18.64 -1.69
C GLU A 55 -1.33 18.69 -2.70
N GLY A 56 -2.55 18.48 -2.21
CA GLY A 56 -3.79 18.61 -2.99
C GLY A 56 -4.06 17.48 -3.99
N THR A 57 -3.24 16.44 -4.06
CA THR A 57 -3.47 15.29 -4.95
C THR A 57 -3.52 13.99 -4.16
N PRO A 58 -4.71 13.57 -3.69
CA PRO A 58 -4.85 12.28 -3.04
C PRO A 58 -4.59 11.17 -4.07
N VAL A 59 -3.77 10.21 -3.69
CA VAL A 59 -3.52 9.01 -4.47
C VAL A 59 -4.18 7.81 -3.83
N LEU A 60 -4.52 6.85 -4.69
CA LEU A 60 -5.17 5.63 -4.28
C LEU A 60 -4.16 4.69 -3.60
N ALA A 61 -4.52 4.20 -2.42
CA ALA A 61 -3.78 3.23 -1.65
C ALA A 61 -4.75 2.19 -1.05
N PHE A 62 -4.21 1.16 -0.40
CA PHE A 62 -5.01 0.17 0.31
C PHE A 62 -4.40 -0.17 1.66
N SER A 63 -5.21 -0.65 2.60
CA SER A 63 -4.73 -1.24 3.85
C SER A 63 -5.49 -2.53 4.15
N PRO A 64 -4.95 -3.46 4.96
CA PRO A 64 -5.72 -4.57 5.49
C PRO A 64 -6.99 -4.09 6.21
N GLU A 65 -8.06 -4.88 6.13
CA GLU A 65 -9.27 -4.70 6.96
C GLU A 65 -8.99 -4.89 8.45
#